data_AF-A0A368LGM5-F1
#
_entry.id   AF-A0A368LGM5-F1
#
_cell.length_a   1.000
_cell.length_b   1.000
_cell.length_c   1.000
_cell.angle_alpha   90.00
_cell.angle_beta   90.00
_cell.angle_gamma   90.00
#
_symmetry.space_group_name_H-M   'P 1'
#
loop_
_entity.id
_entity.type
_entity.pdbx_description
1 polymer ?
#
loop_
_entity_poly.entity_id
_entity_poly.type
_entity_poly.pdbx_seq_one_letter_code
_entity_poly.pdbx_strand_id
1 'polypeptide(L)' 'MTIISEWVETQYQADILKKLGCQQAQGFLYSHPCPLDEWANFVS' A
#
# COMPACT_ATOMS: atom_id res chain seq x y z
N MET A 1 -15.21 -0.64 -11.08
CA MET A 1 -14.58 0.56 -10.52
C MET A 1 -13.70 0.11 -9.37
N THR A 2 -12.44 0.52 -9.34
CA THR A 2 -11.46 0.10 -8.32
C THR A 2 -11.10 1.32 -7.49
N ILE A 3 -11.01 1.15 -6.16
CA ILE A 3 -10.64 2.21 -5.22
C ILE A 3 -9.24 1.92 -4.70
N ILE A 4 -8.41 2.96 -4.61
CA ILE A 4 -7.09 2.93 -3.99
C ILE A 4 -7.14 3.74 -2.70
N SER A 5 -6.69 3.16 -1.58
CA SER A 5 -6.51 3.89 -0.32
C SER A 5 -5.04 4.29 -0.16
N GLU A 6 -4.72 5.59 -0.27
CA GLU A 6 -3.32 6.05 -0.48
C GLU A 6 -2.47 6.25 0.78
N TRP A 7 -3.09 6.37 1.96
CA TRP A 7 -2.41 6.75 3.21
C TRP A 7 -2.53 5.66 4.29
N VAL A 8 -2.22 4.41 3.93
CA VAL A 8 -2.21 3.27 4.86
C VAL A 8 -0.86 3.18 5.56
N GLU A 9 -0.85 3.47 6.86
CA GLU A 9 0.37 3.55 7.67
C GLU A 9 0.47 2.43 8.72
N THR A 10 -0.65 1.79 9.06
CA THR A 10 -0.72 0.77 10.12
C THR A 10 -1.44 -0.51 9.66
N GLN A 11 -1.05 -1.64 10.26
CA GLN A 11 -1.72 -2.93 10.00
C GLN A 11 -3.23 -2.87 10.28
N TYR A 12 -3.63 -2.15 11.34
CA TYR A 12 -5.04 -1.97 11.68
C TYR A 12 -5.86 -1.30 10.55
N GLN A 13 -5.32 -0.23 9.93
CA GLN A 13 -5.97 0.41 8.78
C GLN A 13 -6.10 -0.56 7.60
N ALA A 14 -5.03 -1.29 7.28
CA ALA A 14 -5.02 -2.28 6.20
C ALA A 14 -6.09 -3.37 6.41
N ASP A 15 -6.23 -3.85 7.64
CA ASP A 15 -7.20 -4.90 7.97
C ASP A 15 -8.64 -4.44 7.84
N ILE A 16 -8.95 -3.21 8.24
CA ILE A 16 -10.28 -2.61 8.04
C ILE A 16 -10.58 -2.42 6.56
N LEU A 17 -9.62 -1.87 5.79
CA LEU A 17 -9.78 -1.66 4.35
C LEU A 17 -10.03 -2.97 3.59
N LYS A 18 -9.32 -4.04 3.95
CA LYS A 18 -9.55 -5.38 3.40
C LYS A 18 -10.96 -5.89 3.69
N LYS A 19 -11.45 -5.72 4.93
CA LYS A 19 -12.82 -6.11 5.32
C LYS A 19 -13.90 -5.32 4.57
N LEU A 20 -13.64 -4.05 4.26
CA LEU A 20 -14.52 -3.19 3.47
C LEU A 20 -14.45 -3.48 1.96
N GLY A 21 -13.60 -4.41 1.52
CA GLY A 21 -13.44 -4.79 0.12
C GLY A 21 -12.57 -3.84 -0.69
N CYS A 22 -11.67 -3.07 -0.06
CA CYS A 22 -10.66 -2.30 -0.77
C CYS A 22 -9.48 -3.21 -1.14
N GLN A 23 -9.23 -3.44 -2.43
CA GLN A 23 -8.18 -4.35 -2.89
C GLN A 23 -6.82 -3.66 -3.15
N GLN A 24 -6.78 -2.33 -3.18
CA GLN A 24 -5.57 -1.58 -3.50
C GLN A 24 -5.27 -0.55 -2.41
N ALA A 25 -4.03 -0.52 -1.95
CA ALA A 25 -3.57 0.41 -0.94
C ALA A 25 -2.14 0.84 -1.21
N GLN A 26 -1.86 2.09 -0.87
CA GLN A 26 -0.52 2.68 -0.78
C GLN A 26 -0.39 3.29 0.62
N GLY A 27 0.85 3.48 1.06
CA GLY A 27 1.17 4.24 2.26
C GLY A 27 2.41 3.69 2.95
N PHE A 28 2.81 4.37 4.02
CA PHE A 28 4.03 4.07 4.79
C PHE A 28 4.11 2.61 5.24
N LEU A 29 2.97 1.95 5.50
CA LEU A 29 2.94 0.54 5.90
C LEU A 29 3.60 -0.38 4.87
N TYR A 30 3.47 -0.07 3.59
CA TYR A 30 3.92 -0.93 2.49
C TYR A 30 5.30 -0.54 2.02
N SER A 31 5.48 0.73 1.66
CA SER A 31 6.77 1.27 1.23
C SER A 31 6.73 2.79 1.19
N HIS A 32 7.90 3.38 1.32
CA HIS A 32 8.12 4.77 0.96
C HIS A 32 8.22 4.93 -0.57
N PRO A 33 7.97 6.13 -1.12
CA PRO A 33 8.44 6.45 -2.46
C PRO A 33 9.96 6.26 -2.52
N CYS A 34 10.43 5.49 -3.48
CA CYS A 34 11.85 5.24 -3.69
C CYS A 34 12.24 5.45 -5.16
N PRO A 35 13.53 5.73 -5.44
CA PRO A 35 14.09 5.70 -6.79
C PRO A 35 13.85 4.37 -7.53
N LEU A 36 13.91 4.39 -8.86
CA LEU A 36 13.59 3.23 -9.71
C LEU A 36 14.51 2.03 -9.45
N ASP A 37 15.79 2.28 -9.20
CA ASP A 37 16.80 1.27 -8.88
C ASP A 37 16.55 0.61 -7.52
N GLU A 38 16.13 1.37 -6.52
CA GLU A 38 15.68 0.82 -5.23
C GLU A 38 14.37 0.06 -5.36
N TRP A 39 13.43 0.57 -6.16
CA TRP A 39 12.16 -0.10 -6.44
C TRP A 39 12.38 -1.46 -7.12
N ALA A 40 13.31 -1.56 -8.06
CA ALA A 40 13.64 -2.82 -8.72
C ALA A 40 14.04 -3.90 -7.71
N ASN A 41 14.85 -3.55 -6.70
CA ASN A 41 15.22 -4.47 -5.62
C ASN A 41 14.03 -4.85 -4.73
N PHE A 42 13.07 -3.94 -4.53
CA PHE A 42 11.88 -4.16 -3.71
C PHE A 42 10.88 -5.13 -4.35
N VAL A 43 10.78 -5.14 -5.69
CA VAL A 43 9.79 -5.95 -6.43
C VAL A 43 10.34 -7.23 -7.05
N SER A 44 11.64 -7.46 -6.95
CA SER A 44 12.32 -8.69 -7.41
C SER A 44 12.02 -9.88 -6.50
#